data_AF-A0A6A3QUF0-F1
#
_entry.id   AF-A0A6A3QUF0-F1
#
_cell.length_a   1.000
_cell.length_b   1.000
_cell.length_c   1.000
_cell.angle_alpha   90.00
_cell.angle_beta   90.00
_cell.angle_gamma   90.00
#
_symmetry.space_group_name_H-M   'P 1'
#
loop_
_entity.id
_entity.type
_entity.pdbx_description
1 polymer ?
#
loop_
_entity_poly.entity_id
_entity_poly.type
_entity_poly.pdbx_seq_one_letter_code
_entity_poly.pdbx_strand_id
1 'polypeptide(L)'
;MYGYAVILFSHKDFEDFMPALSKLVMFSSVVHQVMFTLMSSLPFSIGQVQDAGLIFLSTMATSICDSLGDDVPVEAKVTTSIVTIGIATAALGVCLVVMGKLRLAALASYLPMPVIGGYLAFIGIFCLYAGLALCTGLVVNNVESMASVFDNAHDVLLCVP
;
A
#
# COMPACT_ATOMS: atom_id res chain seq x y z
N MET A 1 -8.82 3.78 5.75
CA MET A 1 -9.06 2.49 5.05
C MET A 1 -9.42 2.68 3.58
N TYR A 2 -10.42 3.49 3.22
CA TYR A 2 -10.71 3.79 1.80
C TYR A 2 -9.50 4.42 1.08
N GLY A 3 -8.85 5.42 1.68
CA GLY A 3 -7.61 5.99 1.12
C GLY A 3 -6.51 4.96 0.89
N TYR A 4 -6.34 3.97 1.78
CA TYR A 4 -5.38 2.89 1.56
C TYR A 4 -5.73 1.99 0.37
N ALA A 5 -7.02 1.75 0.10
CA ALA A 5 -7.44 1.02 -1.09
C ALA A 5 -7.10 1.80 -2.37
N VAL A 6 -7.34 3.11 -2.38
CA VAL A 6 -7.00 3.98 -3.52
C VAL A 6 -5.48 4.04 -3.74
N ILE A 7 -4.68 4.06 -2.68
CA ILE A 7 -3.21 4.05 -2.78
C ILE A 7 -2.71 2.69 -3.31
N LEU A 8 -3.27 1.59 -2.81
CA LEU A 8 -2.88 0.24 -3.23
C LEU A 8 -3.26 -0.01 -4.69
N PHE A 9 -4.45 0.42 -5.11
CA PHE A 9 -5.00 0.23 -6.45
C PHE A 9 -4.98 1.54 -7.24
N SER A 10 -3.84 2.23 -7.29
CA SER A 10 -3.71 3.55 -7.90
C SER A 10 -3.71 3.55 -9.44
N HIS A 11 -3.61 2.39 -10.07
CA HIS A 11 -3.62 2.27 -11.52
C HIS A 11 -5.04 2.44 -12.11
N LYS A 12 -5.16 3.17 -13.23
CA LYS A 12 -6.42 3.51 -13.92
C LYS A 12 -7.37 2.32 -14.13
N ASP A 13 -6.81 1.14 -14.43
CA ASP A 13 -7.56 -0.08 -14.69
C ASP A 13 -8.35 -0.59 -13.46
N PHE A 14 -8.09 -0.06 -12.25
CA PHE A 14 -8.83 -0.44 -11.04
C PHE A 14 -10.03 0.48 -10.73
N GLU A 15 -10.22 1.60 -11.46
CA GLU A 15 -11.22 2.63 -11.12
C GLU A 15 -12.64 2.06 -11.05
N ASP A 16 -13.06 1.28 -12.03
CA ASP A 16 -14.39 0.68 -12.09
C ASP A 16 -14.66 -0.33 -10.96
N PHE A 17 -13.59 -0.95 -10.44
CA PHE A 17 -13.67 -1.95 -9.37
C PHE A 17 -13.39 -1.37 -7.98
N MET A 18 -13.06 -0.07 -7.88
CA MET A 18 -12.66 0.59 -6.64
C MET A 18 -13.65 0.39 -5.47
N PRO A 19 -14.99 0.42 -5.66
CA PRO A 19 -15.93 0.15 -4.57
C PRO A 19 -15.84 -1.29 -4.04
N ALA A 20 -15.62 -2.28 -4.90
CA ALA A 20 -15.47 -3.68 -4.51
C ALA A 20 -14.13 -3.92 -3.82
N LEU A 21 -13.05 -3.34 -4.37
CA LEU A 21 -11.69 -3.41 -3.81
C LEU A 21 -11.61 -2.75 -2.43
N SER A 22 -12.27 -1.61 -2.25
CA SER A 22 -12.34 -0.92 -0.96
C SER A 22 -13.04 -1.75 0.12
N LYS A 23 -14.13 -2.46 -0.25
CA LYS A 23 -14.81 -3.40 0.65
C LYS A 23 -13.89 -4.56 1.02
N LEU A 24 -13.13 -5.09 0.05
CA LEU A 24 -12.17 -6.16 0.29
C LEU A 24 -11.07 -5.72 1.28
N VAL A 25 -10.49 -4.54 1.10
CA VAL A 25 -9.46 -3.99 2.01
C VAL A 25 -10.03 -3.78 3.41
N MET A 26 -11.23 -3.22 3.53
CA MET A 26 -11.89 -3.08 4.84
C MET A 26 -12.15 -4.43 5.51
N PHE A 27 -12.65 -5.41 4.75
CA PHE A 27 -12.87 -6.75 5.26
C PHE A 27 -11.56 -7.40 5.73
N SER A 28 -10.48 -7.27 4.96
CA SER A 28 -9.14 -7.74 5.33
C SER A 28 -8.67 -7.14 6.65
N SER A 29 -8.87 -5.83 6.87
CA SER A 29 -8.52 -5.18 8.14
C SER A 29 -9.30 -5.73 9.33
N VAL A 30 -10.60 -6.02 9.16
CA VAL A 30 -11.42 -6.66 10.20
C VAL A 30 -10.89 -8.04 10.52
N VAL A 31 -10.63 -8.87 9.51
CA VAL A 31 -10.08 -10.22 9.69
C VAL A 31 -8.72 -10.18 10.40
N HIS A 32 -7.83 -9.28 9.98
CA HIS A 32 -6.52 -9.09 10.62
C HIS A 32 -6.65 -8.68 12.09
N GLN A 33 -7.49 -7.70 12.40
CA GLN A 33 -7.67 -7.23 13.76
C GLN A 33 -8.25 -8.35 14.64
N VAL A 34 -9.23 -9.12 14.15
CA VAL A 34 -9.78 -10.28 14.88
C VAL A 34 -8.70 -11.32 15.18
N MET A 35 -7.88 -11.68 14.18
CA MET A 35 -6.78 -12.63 14.37
C MET A 35 -5.76 -12.12 15.38
N PHE A 36 -5.39 -10.84 15.31
CA PHE A 36 -4.49 -10.21 16.28
C PHE A 36 -5.07 -10.21 17.69
N THR A 37 -6.34 -9.86 17.86
CA THR A 37 -6.99 -9.88 19.18
C THR A 37 -7.08 -11.28 19.78
N LEU A 38 -7.26 -12.32 18.96
CA LEU A 38 -7.39 -13.71 19.43
C LEU A 38 -6.05 -14.42 19.64
N MET A 39 -5.04 -14.12 18.81
CA MET A 39 -3.79 -14.89 18.76
C MET A 39 -2.57 -14.15 19.30
N SER A 40 -2.65 -12.82 19.52
CA SER A 40 -1.50 -12.05 19.98
C SER A 40 -1.21 -12.32 21.46
N SER A 41 0.08 -12.49 21.77
CA SER A 41 0.59 -12.58 23.13
C SER A 41 0.75 -11.21 23.82
N LEU A 42 0.49 -10.11 23.11
CA LEU A 42 0.67 -8.75 23.59
C LEU A 42 -0.69 -8.08 23.84
N PRO A 43 -1.01 -7.66 25.07
CA PRO A 43 -2.33 -7.13 25.44
C PRO A 43 -2.69 -5.78 24.79
N PHE A 44 -1.72 -5.10 24.17
CA PHE A 44 -1.89 -3.81 23.51
C PHE A 44 -1.71 -3.89 21.98
N SER A 45 -1.75 -5.10 21.41
CA SER A 45 -1.50 -5.31 19.99
C SER A 45 -2.68 -4.85 19.13
N ILE A 46 -2.41 -3.95 18.18
CA ILE A 46 -3.40 -3.48 17.20
C ILE A 46 -2.91 -3.89 15.81
N GLY A 47 -3.69 -4.71 15.12
CA GLY A 47 -3.40 -5.16 13.76
C GLY A 47 -4.06 -4.23 12.76
N GLN A 48 -3.32 -3.23 12.27
CA GLN A 48 -3.78 -2.31 11.22
C GLN A 48 -2.93 -2.41 9.96
N VAL A 49 -3.49 -1.94 8.85
CA VAL A 49 -2.75 -1.77 7.60
C VAL A 49 -1.66 -0.72 7.82
N GLN A 50 -0.44 -1.04 7.39
CA GLN A 50 0.72 -0.15 7.54
C GLN A 50 1.11 0.48 6.21
N ASP A 51 1.29 1.80 6.22
CA ASP A 51 1.63 2.63 5.05
C ASP A 51 2.91 2.15 4.36
N ALA A 52 3.89 1.71 5.15
CA ALA A 52 5.16 1.18 4.65
C ALA A 52 5.00 -0.07 3.75
N GLY A 53 4.04 -0.94 4.07
CA GLY A 53 3.77 -2.14 3.26
C GLY A 53 3.03 -1.82 1.96
N LEU A 54 2.20 -0.76 1.98
CA LEU A 54 1.38 -0.39 0.82
C LEU A 54 2.19 0.07 -0.37
N ILE A 55 3.39 0.63 -0.16
CA ILE A 55 4.31 0.98 -1.24
C ILE A 55 4.61 -0.23 -2.11
N PHE A 56 4.97 -1.35 -1.46
CA PHE A 56 5.31 -2.58 -2.17
C PHE A 56 4.09 -3.19 -2.85
N LEU A 57 2.94 -3.20 -2.17
CA LEU A 57 1.69 -3.75 -2.73
C LEU A 57 1.19 -2.92 -3.92
N SER A 58 1.25 -1.60 -3.84
CA SER A 58 0.88 -0.68 -4.92
C SER A 58 1.80 -0.85 -6.12
N THR A 59 3.12 -0.89 -5.89
CA THR A 59 4.11 -1.13 -6.96
C THR A 59 3.89 -2.48 -7.63
N MET A 60 3.57 -3.54 -6.87
CA MET A 60 3.24 -4.85 -7.43
C MET A 60 1.94 -4.82 -8.24
N ALA A 61 0.88 -4.18 -7.74
CA ALA A 61 -0.40 -4.08 -8.45
C ALA A 61 -0.22 -3.37 -9.79
N THR A 62 0.49 -2.24 -9.79
CA THR A 62 0.79 -1.44 -10.98
C THR A 62 1.66 -2.21 -11.96
N SER A 63 2.75 -2.84 -11.49
CA SER A 63 3.65 -3.59 -12.38
C SER A 63 2.99 -4.79 -13.04
N ILE A 64 2.03 -5.45 -12.38
CA ILE A 64 1.23 -6.53 -12.98
C ILE A 64 0.34 -5.97 -14.09
N CYS A 65 -0.35 -4.86 -13.86
CA CYS A 65 -1.19 -4.21 -14.86
C CYS A 65 -0.39 -3.75 -16.09
N ASP A 66 0.78 -3.15 -15.85
CA ASP A 66 1.71 -2.72 -16.91
C ASP A 66 2.25 -3.92 -17.70
N SER A 67 2.58 -5.02 -17.02
CA SER A 67 3.13 -6.23 -17.66
C SER A 67 2.10 -7.00 -18.48
N LEU A 68 0.82 -6.97 -18.10
CA LEU A 68 -0.26 -7.62 -18.85
C LEU A 68 -0.62 -6.85 -20.13
N GLY A 69 -0.34 -5.56 -20.20
CA GLY A 69 -0.63 -4.71 -21.36
C GLY A 69 -2.14 -4.51 -21.59
N ASP A 70 -2.50 -3.74 -22.63
CA ASP A 70 -3.90 -3.35 -22.89
C ASP A 70 -4.75 -4.42 -23.59
N ASP A 71 -4.14 -5.51 -24.08
CA ASP A 71 -4.85 -6.60 -24.77
C ASP A 71 -5.67 -7.50 -23.83
N VAL A 72 -5.40 -7.44 -22.51
CA VAL A 72 -6.05 -8.29 -21.50
C VAL A 72 -7.23 -7.55 -20.88
N PRO A 73 -8.42 -8.20 -20.75
CA PRO A 73 -9.58 -7.57 -20.13
C PRO A 73 -9.29 -7.13 -18.70
N VAL A 74 -9.88 -6.00 -18.31
CA VAL A 74 -9.65 -5.33 -17.02
C VAL A 74 -9.96 -6.26 -15.85
N GLU A 75 -11.03 -7.06 -15.94
CA GLU A 75 -11.43 -8.05 -14.94
C GLU A 75 -10.32 -9.07 -14.66
N ALA A 76 -9.64 -9.52 -15.71
CA ALA A 76 -8.54 -10.48 -15.60
C ALA A 76 -7.30 -9.83 -14.98
N LYS A 77 -7.00 -8.56 -15.30
CA LYS A 77 -5.93 -7.80 -14.64
C LYS A 77 -6.19 -7.66 -13.15
N VAL A 78 -7.39 -7.22 -12.77
CA VAL A 78 -7.77 -7.03 -11.36
C VAL A 78 -7.66 -8.34 -10.59
N THR A 79 -8.21 -9.42 -11.13
CA THR A 79 -8.16 -10.74 -10.49
C THR A 79 -6.72 -11.24 -10.31
N THR A 80 -5.90 -11.08 -11.36
CA THR A 80 -4.48 -11.49 -11.32
C THR A 80 -3.71 -10.72 -10.27
N SER A 81 -3.91 -9.41 -10.18
CA SER A 81 -3.26 -8.55 -9.18
C SER A 81 -3.65 -8.95 -7.75
N ILE A 82 -4.95 -9.16 -7.47
CA ILE A 82 -5.41 -9.56 -6.12
C ILE A 82 -4.84 -10.92 -5.72
N VAL A 83 -4.92 -11.92 -6.61
CA VAL A 83 -4.42 -13.28 -6.32
C VAL A 83 -2.92 -13.27 -6.11
N THR A 84 -2.17 -12.56 -6.96
CA THR A 84 -0.70 -12.48 -6.85
C THR A 84 -0.28 -11.79 -5.56
N ILE A 85 -0.92 -10.66 -5.21
CA ILE A 85 -0.68 -9.96 -3.94
C ILE A 85 -1.03 -10.85 -2.75
N GLY A 86 -2.13 -11.59 -2.81
CA GLY A 86 -2.52 -12.55 -1.78
C GLY A 86 -1.48 -13.65 -1.57
N ILE A 87 -0.98 -14.25 -2.65
CA ILE A 87 0.07 -15.27 -2.59
C ILE A 87 1.39 -14.67 -2.06
N ALA A 88 1.79 -13.51 -2.57
CA ALA A 88 3.03 -12.85 -2.16
C ALA A 88 3.02 -12.46 -0.67
N THR A 89 1.90 -11.92 -0.18
CA THR A 89 1.74 -11.55 1.24
C THR A 89 1.64 -12.78 2.15
N ALA A 90 0.98 -13.86 1.71
CA ALA A 90 0.97 -15.13 2.43
C ALA A 90 2.38 -15.74 2.52
N ALA A 91 3.13 -15.74 1.41
CA ALA A 91 4.52 -16.21 1.37
C ALA A 91 5.41 -15.38 2.31
N LEU A 92 5.28 -14.05 2.29
CA LEU A 92 5.96 -13.16 3.24
C LEU A 92 5.61 -13.51 4.69
N GLY A 93 4.34 -13.76 4.99
CA GLY A 93 3.89 -14.19 6.32
C GLY A 93 4.55 -15.50 6.78
N VAL A 94 4.64 -16.49 5.90
CA VAL A 94 5.36 -17.75 6.18
C VAL A 94 6.84 -17.49 6.45
N CYS A 95 7.50 -16.67 5.63
CA CYS A 95 8.90 -16.28 5.84
C CYS A 95 9.11 -15.59 7.20
N LEU A 96 8.21 -14.69 7.60
CA LEU A 96 8.27 -14.01 8.90
C LEU A 96 8.08 -14.99 10.06
N VAL A 97 7.17 -15.96 9.95
CA VAL A 97 6.99 -17.02 10.96
C VAL A 97 8.26 -17.86 11.10
N VAL A 98 8.89 -18.24 9.98
CA VAL A 98 10.15 -18.98 9.98
C VAL A 98 11.28 -18.17 10.61
N MET A 99 11.44 -16.89 10.23
CA MET A 99 12.43 -15.99 10.82
C MET A 99 12.23 -15.81 12.33
N GLY A 100 10.98 -15.69 12.78
CA GLY A 100 10.62 -15.60 14.19
C GLY A 100 11.02 -16.86 14.96
N LYS A 101 10.72 -18.06 14.41
CA LYS A 101 11.12 -19.34 15.02
C LYS A 101 12.63 -19.54 15.09
N LEU A 102 13.36 -19.11 14.06
CA LEU A 102 14.82 -19.21 14.01
C LEU A 102 15.54 -18.09 14.79
N ARG A 103 14.80 -17.17 15.43
CA ARG A 103 15.34 -15.98 16.14
C ARG A 103 16.23 -15.10 15.27
N LEU A 104 15.98 -15.10 13.96
CA LEU A 104 16.71 -14.27 13.00
C LEU A 104 16.29 -12.79 13.05
N ALA A 105 15.32 -12.43 13.90
CA ALA A 105 14.96 -11.04 14.17
C ALA A 105 16.15 -10.20 14.66
N ALA A 106 17.13 -10.83 15.32
CA ALA A 106 18.39 -10.17 15.68
C ALA A 106 19.20 -9.69 14.45
N LEU A 107 19.00 -10.28 13.27
CA LEU A 107 19.62 -9.80 12.04
C LEU A 107 19.10 -8.41 11.64
N ALA A 108 17.82 -8.12 11.89
CA ALA A 108 17.23 -6.82 11.59
C ALA A 108 17.88 -5.69 12.42
N SER A 109 18.36 -5.98 13.63
CA SER A 109 19.06 -5.00 14.47
C SER A 109 20.47 -4.64 14.00
N TYR A 110 21.03 -5.35 13.01
CA TYR A 110 22.31 -4.96 12.41
C TYR A 110 22.17 -3.89 11.31
N LEU A 111 20.94 -3.51 10.94
CA LEU A 111 20.73 -2.45 9.96
C LEU A 111 21.24 -1.11 10.52
N PRO A 112 22.22 -0.47 9.86
CA PRO A 112 22.73 0.83 10.31
C PRO A 112 21.61 1.87 10.35
N MET A 113 21.64 2.76 11.34
CA MET A 113 20.70 3.88 11.45
C MET A 113 20.53 4.69 10.15
N PRO A 114 21.58 4.95 9.34
CA PRO A 114 21.41 5.61 8.05
C PRO A 114 20.49 4.87 7.07
N VAL A 115 20.50 3.52 7.06
CA VAL A 115 19.66 2.71 6.16
C VAL A 115 18.20 2.81 6.57
N ILE A 116 17.93 2.70 7.88
CA ILE A 116 16.59 2.86 8.44
C ILE A 116 16.07 4.28 8.18
N GLY A 117 16.92 5.30 8.37
CA GLY A 117 16.59 6.69 8.10
C GLY A 117 16.22 6.95 6.65
N GLY A 118 17.00 6.43 5.70
CA GLY A 118 16.70 6.56 4.27
C GLY A 118 15.38 5.90 3.87
N TYR A 119 15.10 4.70 4.38
CA TYR A 119 13.84 4.01 4.15
C TYR A 119 12.64 4.78 4.72
N LEU A 120 12.74 5.28 5.96
CA LEU A 120 11.68 6.08 6.58
C LEU A 120 11.45 7.41 5.84
N ALA A 121 12.52 8.07 5.36
CA ALA A 121 12.42 9.27 4.56
C ALA A 121 11.64 9.02 3.25
N PHE A 122 11.91 7.89 2.59
CA PHE A 122 11.19 7.50 1.38
C PHE A 122 9.70 7.22 1.65
N ILE A 123 9.37 6.50 2.73
CA ILE A 123 7.96 6.29 3.13
C ILE A 123 7.25 7.63 3.37
N GLY A 124 7.94 8.58 4.01
CA GLY A 124 7.39 9.92 4.23
C GLY A 124 7.03 10.64 2.93
N ILE A 125 7.95 10.63 1.94
CA ILE A 125 7.70 11.24 0.62
C ILE A 125 6.57 10.51 -0.12
N PHE A 126 6.57 9.18 -0.09
CA PHE A 126 5.50 8.39 -0.71
C PHE A 126 4.13 8.72 -0.10
N CYS A 127 4.03 8.80 1.23
CA CYS A 127 2.80 9.15 1.93
C CYS A 127 2.35 10.58 1.59
N LEU A 128 3.28 11.52 1.44
CA LEU A 128 3.00 12.88 0.99
C LEU A 128 2.38 12.89 -0.41
N TYR A 129 3.00 12.19 -1.37
CA TYR A 129 2.48 12.11 -2.75
C TYR A 129 1.13 11.42 -2.82
N ALA A 130 0.97 10.29 -2.12
CA ALA A 130 -0.29 9.59 -1.99
C ALA A 130 -1.40 10.47 -1.38
N GLY A 131 -1.08 11.24 -0.34
CA GLY A 131 -2.01 12.17 0.29
C GLY A 131 -2.44 13.31 -0.66
N LEU A 132 -1.49 13.92 -1.36
CA LEU A 132 -1.78 14.97 -2.34
C LEU A 132 -2.62 14.44 -3.51
N ALA A 133 -2.29 13.24 -4.02
CA ALA A 133 -3.07 12.58 -5.06
C ALA A 133 -4.51 12.32 -4.61
N LEU A 134 -4.71 11.91 -3.35
CA LEU A 134 -6.05 11.71 -2.78
C LEU A 134 -6.86 13.01 -2.64
N CYS A 135 -6.24 14.12 -2.25
CA CYS A 135 -6.94 15.40 -2.08
C CYS A 135 -7.29 16.06 -3.41
N THR A 136 -6.38 15.97 -4.40
CA THR A 136 -6.53 16.66 -5.70
C THR A 136 -7.20 15.81 -6.77
N GLY A 137 -7.22 14.48 -6.60
CA GLY A 137 -7.62 13.55 -7.65
C GLY A 137 -6.61 13.44 -8.82
N LEU A 138 -5.43 14.05 -8.69
CA LEU A 138 -4.37 14.01 -9.70
C LEU A 138 -3.36 12.89 -9.39
N VAL A 139 -2.73 12.34 -10.43
CA VAL A 139 -1.67 11.34 -10.28
C VAL A 139 -0.34 12.05 -9.93
N VAL A 140 -0.02 12.12 -8.65
CA VAL A 140 1.22 12.75 -8.14
C VAL A 140 2.27 11.67 -7.89
N ASN A 141 3.23 11.51 -8.80
CA ASN A 141 4.29 10.50 -8.68
C ASN A 141 5.71 11.09 -8.58
N ASN A 142 5.89 12.36 -8.97
CA ASN A 142 7.19 13.02 -9.05
C ASN A 142 7.12 14.44 -8.47
N VAL A 143 8.27 15.04 -8.17
CA VAL A 143 8.37 16.45 -7.71
C VAL A 143 7.76 17.40 -8.74
N GLU A 144 7.92 17.12 -10.04
CA GLU A 144 7.30 17.89 -11.12
C GLU A 144 5.77 17.78 -11.10
N SER A 145 5.22 16.58 -10.93
CA SER A 145 3.77 16.35 -10.78
C SER A 145 3.21 16.95 -9.48
N MET A 146 4.04 17.06 -8.45
CA MET A 146 3.67 17.78 -7.23
C MET A 146 3.63 19.28 -7.46
N ALA A 147 4.55 19.83 -8.26
CA ALA A 147 4.56 21.25 -8.62
C ALA A 147 3.31 21.63 -9.43
N SER A 148 2.80 20.75 -10.31
CA SER A 148 1.57 21.02 -11.06
C SER A 148 0.30 21.15 -10.19
N VAL A 149 0.32 20.67 -8.94
CA VAL A 149 -0.78 20.93 -7.98
C VAL A 149 -0.90 22.42 -7.65
N PHE A 150 0.20 23.18 -7.75
CA PHE A 150 0.21 24.61 -7.46
C PHE A 150 -0.18 25.50 -8.65
N ASP A 151 -0.32 24.93 -9.85
CA ASP A 151 -0.69 25.71 -11.05
C ASP A 151 -2.15 26.15 -11.03
N ASN A 152 -3.04 25.38 -10.39
CA ASN A 152 -4.46 25.70 -10.29
C ASN A 152 -4.84 26.12 -8.87
N ALA A 153 -5.40 27.33 -8.72
CA ALA A 153 -5.92 27.81 -7.44
C ALA A 153 -7.02 26.90 -6.84
N HIS A 154 -7.74 26.16 -7.69
CA HIS A 154 -8.74 25.17 -7.27
C HIS A 154 -8.12 23.94 -6.59
N ASP A 155 -7.01 23.42 -7.13
CA ASP A 155 -6.34 22.23 -6.58
C ASP A 155 -5.62 22.57 -5.27
N VAL A 156 -5.08 23.80 -5.18
CA VAL A 156 -4.57 24.35 -3.93
C VAL A 156 -5.68 24.51 -2.89
N LEU A 157 -6.88 24.96 -3.28
CA LEU A 157 -8.02 25.10 -2.38
C LEU A 157 -8.48 23.74 -1.82
N LEU A 158 -8.45 22.67 -2.63
CA LEU A 158 -8.76 21.31 -2.20
C LEU A 158 -7.77 20.74 -1.18
N CYS A 159 -6.57 21.33 -1.07
CA CYS A 159 -5.55 20.92 -0.10
C CYS A 159 -5.67 21.64 1.26
N VAL A 160 -6.54 22.65 1.38
CA VAL A 160 -6.78 23.39 2.63
C VAL A 160 -7.90 22.69 3.42
N PRO A 161 -7.72 22.46 4.74
CA PRO A 161 -8.72 21.77 5.58
C PRO A 161 -10.03 22.54 5.78
#